data_AF-A0A519TRN1-F1
#
_entry.id   AF-A0A519TRN1-F1
#
_cell.length_a   1.000
_cell.length_b   1.000
_cell.length_c   1.000
_cell.angle_alpha   90.00
_cell.angle_beta   90.00
_cell.angle_gamma   90.00
#
_symmetry.space_group_name_H-M   'P 1'
#
loop_
_entity.id
_entity.type
_entity.pdbx_description
1 polymer ?
#
loop_
_entity_poly.entity_id
_entity_poly.type
_entity_poly.pdbx_seq_one_letter_code
_entity_poly.pdbx_strand_id
1 'polypeptide(L)'
;MECKENNKTKILLLKTAESLFANFGYEGTTIRAIAEQSGSNSAMINYYFGSKESLYHALFENHLGDMLKKIEAVEYNGENPTKRLTIFLEYYCGRIQTNQDYYRILFSQLFGTQNSEIMEIVSALRMSIFNFLKKTIADGVNHGDFKPVDEEIFAMNIMTLLPALNSSNKGFLNLSEEINLDLSQRVINYFLSGLKPSNEK
;
A
#
# COMPACT_ATOMS: atom_id res chain seq x y z
N MET A 1 20.25 23.21 -13.98
CA MET A 1 18.92 22.88 -14.57
C MET A 1 18.81 21.39 -14.87
N GLU A 2 19.88 20.74 -15.37
CA GLU A 2 19.92 19.29 -15.66
C GLU A 2 19.45 18.36 -14.54
N CYS A 3 19.84 18.56 -13.27
CA CYS A 3 19.40 17.66 -12.17
C CYS A 3 17.88 17.67 -11.92
N LYS A 4 17.19 18.78 -12.22
CA LYS A 4 15.72 18.87 -12.06
C LYS A 4 14.98 18.20 -13.20
N GLU A 5 15.51 18.25 -14.42
CA GLU A 5 14.94 17.53 -15.58
C GLU A 5 15.19 16.04 -15.50
N ASN A 6 16.40 15.62 -15.09
CA ASN A 6 16.75 14.20 -14.92
C ASN A 6 15.80 13.48 -13.93
N ASN A 7 15.40 14.17 -12.87
CA ASN A 7 14.48 13.61 -11.88
C ASN A 7 13.03 13.54 -12.40
N LYS A 8 12.59 14.53 -13.19
CA LYS A 8 11.24 14.53 -13.80
C LYS A 8 11.06 13.37 -14.77
N THR A 9 12.05 13.11 -15.63
CA THR A 9 11.99 11.99 -16.59
C THR A 9 11.98 10.65 -15.86
N LYS A 10 12.82 10.48 -14.83
CA LYS A 10 12.81 9.26 -14.01
C LYS A 10 11.45 9.00 -13.37
N ILE A 11 10.83 10.03 -12.78
CA ILE A 11 9.49 9.93 -12.17
C ILE A 11 8.43 9.58 -13.21
N LEU A 12 8.48 10.23 -14.39
CA LEU A 12 7.54 9.95 -15.47
C LEU A 12 7.63 8.51 -15.95
N LEU A 13 8.86 8.01 -16.18
CA LEU A 13 9.10 6.63 -16.56
C LEU A 13 8.55 5.64 -15.53
N LEU A 14 8.80 5.90 -14.25
CA LEU A 14 8.32 5.03 -13.16
C LEU A 14 6.79 4.99 -13.12
N LYS A 15 6.13 6.14 -13.23
CA LYS A 15 4.66 6.25 -13.23
C LYS A 15 4.02 5.59 -14.45
N THR A 16 4.59 5.79 -15.64
CA THR A 16 4.12 5.13 -16.86
C THR A 16 4.30 3.62 -16.77
N ALA A 17 5.44 3.16 -16.25
CA ALA A 17 5.69 1.73 -16.05
C ALA A 17 4.70 1.12 -15.06
N GLU A 18 4.43 1.78 -13.93
CA GLU A 18 3.43 1.34 -12.95
C GLU A 18 2.07 1.13 -13.60
N SER A 19 1.60 2.11 -14.38
CA SER A 19 0.31 1.99 -15.05
C SER A 19 0.27 0.84 -16.06
N LEU A 20 1.34 0.67 -16.85
CA LEU A 20 1.42 -0.43 -17.82
C LEU A 20 1.49 -1.80 -17.14
N PHE A 21 2.33 -1.96 -16.11
CA PHE A 21 2.42 -3.20 -15.35
C PHE A 21 1.10 -3.57 -14.68
N ALA A 22 0.37 -2.57 -14.17
CA ALA A 22 -0.91 -2.80 -13.53
C ALA A 22 -2.01 -3.20 -14.53
N ASN A 23 -1.91 -2.81 -15.80
CA ASN A 23 -2.90 -3.12 -16.84
C ASN A 23 -2.58 -4.36 -17.67
N PHE A 24 -1.30 -4.62 -17.92
CA PHE A 24 -0.85 -5.68 -18.84
C PHE A 24 0.00 -6.76 -18.15
N GLY A 25 0.28 -6.61 -16.85
CA GLY A 25 1.19 -7.47 -16.12
C GLY A 25 2.66 -7.23 -16.48
N TYR A 26 3.55 -7.91 -15.74
CA TYR A 26 4.99 -7.81 -15.95
C TYR A 26 5.41 -8.34 -17.33
N GLU A 27 4.91 -9.51 -17.73
CA GLU A 27 5.23 -10.15 -19.01
C GLU A 27 4.65 -9.40 -20.22
N GLY A 28 3.43 -8.87 -20.09
CA GLY A 28 2.76 -8.13 -21.17
C GLY A 28 3.32 -6.72 -21.39
N THR A 29 4.21 -6.24 -20.53
CA THR A 29 4.79 -4.89 -20.62
C THR A 29 6.21 -4.94 -21.18
N THR A 30 6.50 -4.08 -22.15
CA THR A 30 7.83 -3.96 -22.78
C THR A 30 8.46 -2.59 -22.52
N ILE A 31 9.80 -2.54 -22.51
CA ILE A 31 10.57 -1.27 -22.40
C ILE A 31 10.16 -0.28 -23.50
N ARG A 32 9.90 -0.78 -24.72
CA ARG A 32 9.46 0.05 -25.85
C ARG A 32 8.10 0.69 -25.57
N ALA A 33 7.13 -0.08 -25.08
CA ALA A 33 5.80 0.45 -24.73
C ALA A 33 5.88 1.50 -23.63
N ILE A 34 6.73 1.30 -22.62
CA ILE A 34 6.96 2.29 -21.54
C ILE A 34 7.57 3.57 -22.12
N ALA A 35 8.59 3.46 -22.97
CA ALA A 35 9.22 4.61 -23.60
C ALA A 35 8.24 5.41 -24.47
N GLU A 36 7.45 4.71 -25.30
CA GLU A 36 6.44 5.32 -26.17
C GLU A 36 5.36 6.05 -25.36
N GLN A 37 4.75 5.39 -24.38
CA GLN A 37 3.71 6.02 -23.56
C GLN A 37 4.21 7.16 -22.68
N SER A 38 5.48 7.13 -22.27
CA SER A 38 6.07 8.21 -21.47
C SER A 38 6.57 9.38 -22.32
N GLY A 39 6.45 9.31 -23.66
CA GLY A 39 7.03 10.30 -24.56
C GLY A 39 8.56 10.39 -24.46
N SER A 40 9.20 9.33 -23.96
CA SER A 40 10.65 9.22 -23.78
C SER A 40 11.23 8.24 -24.81
N ASN A 41 12.51 7.87 -24.66
CA ASN A 41 13.12 6.82 -25.47
C ASN A 41 13.62 5.66 -24.58
N SER A 42 13.78 4.48 -25.17
CA SER A 42 14.21 3.27 -24.44
C SER A 42 15.60 3.41 -23.80
N ALA A 43 16.47 4.27 -24.34
CA ALA A 43 17.79 4.51 -23.76
C ALA A 43 17.69 5.19 -22.39
N MET A 44 16.67 6.02 -22.14
CA MET A 44 16.43 6.62 -20.82
C MET A 44 16.06 5.58 -19.76
N ILE A 45 15.30 4.54 -20.13
CA ILE A 45 14.96 3.45 -19.20
C ILE A 45 16.23 2.70 -18.81
N ASN A 46 17.06 2.32 -19.78
CA ASN A 46 18.34 1.69 -19.52
C ASN A 46 19.28 2.60 -18.71
N TYR A 47 19.27 3.91 -18.97
CA TYR A 47 20.09 4.87 -18.24
C TYR A 47 19.69 5.00 -16.76
N TYR A 48 18.39 5.12 -16.44
CA TYR A 48 17.96 5.32 -15.04
C TYR A 48 17.79 4.03 -14.25
N PHE A 49 17.40 2.96 -14.92
CA PHE A 49 16.97 1.73 -14.26
C PHE A 49 17.76 0.51 -14.72
N GLY A 50 18.49 0.56 -15.84
CA GLY A 50 19.27 -0.57 -16.36
C GLY A 50 18.44 -1.58 -17.16
N SER A 51 17.35 -2.09 -16.58
CA SER A 51 16.50 -3.11 -17.21
C SER A 51 15.01 -2.98 -16.83
N LYS A 52 14.15 -3.82 -17.43
CA LYS A 52 12.72 -3.89 -17.08
C LYS A 52 12.53 -4.42 -15.66
N GLU A 53 13.34 -5.40 -15.28
CA GLU A 53 13.37 -6.03 -13.96
C GLU A 53 13.72 -4.99 -12.89
N SER A 54 14.84 -4.27 -13.07
CA SER A 54 15.27 -3.23 -12.13
C SER A 54 14.31 -2.04 -12.06
N LEU A 55 13.65 -1.68 -13.16
CA LEU A 55 12.55 -0.70 -13.16
C LEU A 55 11.35 -1.20 -12.34
N TYR A 56 11.00 -2.48 -12.48
CA TYR A 56 9.93 -3.09 -11.70
C TYR A 56 10.27 -3.15 -10.20
N HIS A 57 11.53 -3.44 -9.84
CA HIS A 57 11.97 -3.43 -8.44
C HIS A 57 11.93 -2.02 -7.85
N ALA A 58 12.45 -1.03 -8.58
CA ALA A 58 12.46 0.37 -8.14
C ALA A 58 11.05 0.91 -7.86
N LEU A 59 10.03 0.41 -8.57
CA LEU A 59 8.63 0.73 -8.31
C LEU A 59 8.21 0.27 -6.91
N PHE A 60 8.51 -0.99 -6.54
CA PHE A 60 8.20 -1.47 -5.19
C PHE A 60 8.99 -0.69 -4.14
N GLU A 61 10.30 -0.59 -4.26
CA GLU A 61 11.16 0.13 -3.30
C GLU A 61 10.67 1.55 -3.00
N ASN A 62 10.24 2.28 -4.04
CA ASN A 62 9.69 3.62 -3.91
C ASN A 62 8.42 3.64 -3.02
N HIS A 63 7.51 2.68 -3.20
CA HIS A 63 6.30 2.61 -2.37
C HIS A 63 6.57 2.07 -0.96
N LEU A 64 7.50 1.13 -0.80
CA LEU A 64 7.81 0.52 0.50
C LEU A 64 8.48 1.51 1.46
N GLY A 65 9.42 2.32 0.95
CA GLY A 65 10.15 3.29 1.77
C GLY A 65 9.24 4.33 2.44
N ASP A 66 8.20 4.78 1.74
CA ASP A 66 7.20 5.71 2.27
C ASP A 66 6.40 5.12 3.44
N MET A 67 6.12 3.81 3.39
CA MET A 67 5.33 3.12 4.41
C MET A 67 6.15 2.86 5.67
N LEU A 68 7.40 2.41 5.52
CA LEU A 68 8.32 2.20 6.65
C LEU A 68 8.51 3.48 7.45
N LYS A 69 8.84 4.59 6.78
CA LYS A 69 9.03 5.89 7.44
C LYS A 69 7.80 6.33 8.23
N LYS A 70 6.60 6.02 7.73
CA LYS A 70 5.37 6.37 8.44
C LYS A 70 5.20 5.55 9.72
N ILE A 71 5.46 4.24 9.65
CA ILE A 71 5.40 3.35 10.82
C ILE A 71 6.39 3.82 11.89
N GLU A 72 7.65 4.05 11.51
CA GLU A 72 8.70 4.53 12.40
C GLU A 72 8.32 5.85 13.08
N ALA A 73 7.77 6.80 12.32
CA ALA A 73 7.32 8.08 12.87
C ALA A 73 6.17 7.93 13.87
N VAL A 74 5.22 7.02 13.62
CA VAL A 74 4.09 6.76 14.53
C VAL A 74 4.57 6.09 15.82
N GLU A 75 5.52 5.15 15.71
CA GLU A 75 6.11 4.50 16.89
C GLU A 75 6.94 5.47 17.74
N TYR A 76 7.75 6.32 17.09
CA TYR A 76 8.60 7.30 17.78
C TYR A 76 7.80 8.33 18.60
N ASN A 77 6.65 8.77 18.08
CA ASN A 77 5.84 9.81 18.73
C ASN A 77 5.15 9.35 20.03
N GLY A 78 5.18 8.06 20.37
CA GLY A 78 4.65 7.56 21.63
C GLY A 78 3.14 7.76 21.81
N GLU A 79 2.38 7.80 20.72
CA GLU A 79 0.94 8.03 20.74
C GLU A 79 0.19 6.86 21.41
N ASN A 80 -0.98 7.13 21.97
CA ASN A 80 -1.82 6.05 22.53
C ASN A 80 -2.23 5.03 21.44
N PRO A 81 -2.54 3.77 21.80
CA PRO A 81 -2.91 2.70 20.86
C PRO A 81 -3.98 3.11 19.84
N THR A 82 -5.06 3.77 20.29
CA THR A 82 -6.16 4.24 19.44
C THR A 82 -5.66 5.20 18.36
N LYS A 83 -4.84 6.17 18.74
CA LYS A 83 -4.31 7.18 17.83
C LYS A 83 -3.25 6.62 16.88
N ARG A 84 -2.38 5.71 17.35
CA ARG A 84 -1.43 4.98 16.48
C ARG A 84 -2.15 4.24 15.36
N LEU A 85 -3.18 3.47 15.71
CA LEU A 85 -3.97 2.72 14.75
C LEU A 85 -4.73 3.66 13.78
N THR A 86 -5.32 4.73 14.30
CA THR A 86 -6.05 5.72 13.48
C THR A 86 -5.13 6.36 12.44
N ILE A 87 -3.96 6.88 12.85
CA ILE A 87 -2.99 7.50 11.95
C ILE A 87 -2.50 6.51 10.88
N PHE A 88 -2.27 5.25 11.27
CA PHE A 88 -1.89 4.20 10.33
C PHE A 88 -2.99 3.94 9.30
N LEU A 89 -4.24 3.74 9.75
CA LEU A 89 -5.35 3.42 8.86
C LEU A 89 -5.65 4.58 7.89
N GLU A 90 -5.62 5.83 8.37
CA GLU A 90 -5.75 7.03 7.53
C GLU A 90 -4.68 7.08 6.44
N TYR A 91 -3.42 6.88 6.82
CA TYR A 91 -2.32 6.89 5.87
C TYR A 91 -2.43 5.75 4.86
N TYR A 92 -2.73 4.54 5.34
CA TYR A 92 -2.82 3.35 4.49
C TYR A 92 -3.99 3.45 3.51
N CYS A 93 -5.16 3.90 3.95
CA CYS A 93 -6.31 4.14 3.07
C CYS A 93 -6.01 5.25 2.04
N GLY A 94 -5.39 6.35 2.47
CA GLY A 94 -4.96 7.41 1.55
C GLY A 94 -4.01 6.90 0.46
N ARG A 95 -3.02 6.07 0.84
CA ARG A 95 -2.08 5.47 -0.11
C ARG A 95 -2.76 4.53 -1.10
N ILE A 96 -3.74 3.75 -0.65
CA ILE A 96 -4.53 2.86 -1.50
C ILE A 96 -5.32 3.67 -2.54
N GLN A 97 -5.93 4.78 -2.12
CA GLN A 97 -6.67 5.67 -3.02
C GLN A 97 -5.77 6.37 -4.04
N THR A 98 -4.58 6.84 -3.63
CA THR A 98 -3.70 7.62 -4.50
C THR A 98 -2.80 6.77 -5.42
N ASN A 99 -2.54 5.50 -5.05
CA ASN A 99 -1.61 4.60 -5.78
C ASN A 99 -2.29 3.31 -6.24
N GLN A 100 -3.46 3.44 -6.88
CA GLN A 100 -4.31 2.28 -7.22
C GLN A 100 -3.61 1.25 -8.12
N ASP A 101 -2.75 1.70 -9.02
CA ASP A 101 -1.99 0.83 -9.93
C ASP A 101 -0.98 -0.03 -9.16
N TYR A 102 -0.16 0.59 -8.29
CA TYR A 102 0.71 -0.15 -7.37
C TYR A 102 -0.05 -1.19 -6.53
N TYR A 103 -1.17 -0.82 -5.89
CA TYR A 103 -1.91 -1.78 -5.05
C TYR A 103 -2.58 -2.89 -5.86
N ARG A 104 -2.92 -2.65 -7.14
CA ARG A 104 -3.38 -3.70 -8.06
C ARG A 104 -2.26 -4.69 -8.39
N ILE A 105 -1.05 -4.19 -8.65
CA ILE A 105 0.13 -5.03 -8.87
C ILE A 105 0.45 -5.82 -7.59
N LEU A 106 0.53 -5.15 -6.44
CA LEU A 106 0.81 -5.77 -5.15
C LEU A 106 -0.21 -6.86 -4.82
N PHE A 107 -1.51 -6.60 -5.03
CA PHE A 107 -2.55 -7.62 -4.83
C PHE A 107 -2.33 -8.85 -5.72
N SER A 108 -1.98 -8.64 -7.00
CA SER A 108 -1.63 -9.75 -7.91
C SER A 108 -0.42 -10.54 -7.42
N GLN A 109 0.60 -9.87 -6.86
CA GLN A 109 1.77 -10.56 -6.28
C GLN A 109 1.43 -11.32 -4.99
N LEU A 110 0.50 -10.83 -4.17
CA LEU A 110 0.15 -11.45 -2.90
C LEU A 110 -0.79 -12.66 -3.05
N PHE A 111 -1.71 -12.60 -4.02
CA PHE A 111 -2.83 -13.55 -4.14
C PHE A 111 -2.95 -14.20 -5.53
N GLY A 112 -2.09 -13.85 -6.47
CA GLY A 112 -2.08 -14.37 -7.84
C GLY A 112 -0.69 -14.83 -8.27
N THR A 113 -0.23 -14.36 -9.43
CA THR A 113 1.07 -14.72 -9.98
C THR A 113 2.20 -14.02 -9.24
N GLN A 114 2.96 -14.80 -8.48
CA GLN A 114 4.05 -14.29 -7.66
C GLN A 114 5.36 -14.24 -8.44
N ASN A 115 6.11 -13.15 -8.28
CA ASN A 115 7.52 -13.07 -8.58
C ASN A 115 8.29 -13.18 -7.25
N SER A 116 9.21 -14.15 -7.14
CA SER A 116 9.94 -14.44 -5.90
C SER A 116 10.81 -13.27 -5.44
N GLU A 117 11.48 -12.59 -6.36
CA GLU A 117 12.35 -11.43 -6.04
C GLU A 117 11.51 -10.27 -5.50
N ILE A 118 10.35 -10.02 -6.10
CA ILE A 118 9.40 -9.04 -5.55
C ILE A 118 8.92 -9.49 -4.18
N MET A 119 8.55 -10.75 -4.00
CA MET A 119 8.08 -11.26 -2.72
C MET A 119 9.13 -11.10 -1.62
N GLU A 120 10.42 -11.27 -1.93
CA GLU A 120 11.52 -10.97 -1.03
C GLU A 120 11.55 -9.48 -0.66
N ILE A 121 11.45 -8.58 -1.66
CA ILE A 121 11.43 -7.12 -1.46
C ILE A 121 10.27 -6.68 -0.55
N VAL A 122 9.05 -7.18 -0.77
CA VAL A 122 7.88 -6.82 0.08
C VAL A 122 7.86 -7.54 1.43
N SER A 123 8.53 -8.67 1.59
CA SER A 123 8.43 -9.50 2.80
C SER A 123 8.79 -8.74 4.08
N ALA A 124 9.90 -7.98 4.06
CA ALA A 124 10.39 -7.23 5.21
C ALA A 124 9.40 -6.15 5.64
N LEU A 125 8.91 -5.33 4.69
CA LEU A 125 7.87 -4.34 5.01
C LEU A 125 6.59 -5.02 5.52
N ARG A 126 6.17 -6.12 4.88
CA ARG A 126 4.96 -6.84 5.28
C ARG A 126 5.07 -7.30 6.75
N MET A 127 6.22 -7.83 7.13
CA MET A 127 6.50 -8.25 8.51
C MET A 127 6.53 -7.05 9.46
N SER A 128 7.14 -5.92 9.06
CA SER A 128 7.14 -4.69 9.86
C SER A 128 5.72 -4.14 10.09
N ILE A 129 4.88 -4.09 9.04
CA ILE A 129 3.46 -3.69 9.16
C ILE A 129 2.72 -4.63 10.11
N PHE A 130 2.89 -5.94 9.94
CA PHE A 130 2.22 -6.94 10.77
C PHE A 130 2.60 -6.78 12.25
N ASN A 131 3.90 -6.67 12.54
CA ASN A 131 4.40 -6.51 13.90
C ASN A 131 3.93 -5.18 14.52
N PHE A 132 3.95 -4.08 13.76
CA PHE A 132 3.43 -2.79 14.19
C PHE A 132 1.94 -2.87 14.56
N LEU A 133 1.11 -3.46 13.69
CA LEU A 133 -0.32 -3.61 13.93
C LEU A 133 -0.59 -4.50 15.13
N LYS A 134 0.02 -5.70 15.16
CA LYS A 134 -0.11 -6.65 16.27
C LYS A 134 0.21 -5.98 17.61
N LYS A 135 1.37 -5.31 17.70
CA LYS A 135 1.79 -4.59 18.91
C LYS A 135 0.82 -3.47 19.27
N THR A 136 0.39 -2.67 18.30
CA THR A 136 -0.56 -1.57 18.56
C THR A 136 -1.89 -2.08 19.11
N ILE A 137 -2.39 -3.20 18.58
CA ILE A 137 -3.63 -3.84 19.05
C ILE A 137 -3.42 -4.41 20.45
N ALA A 138 -2.32 -5.14 20.68
CA ALA A 138 -1.95 -5.71 21.99
C ALA A 138 -1.87 -4.63 23.07
N ASP A 139 -1.17 -3.53 22.80
CA ASP A 139 -1.04 -2.41 23.72
C ASP A 139 -2.42 -1.80 24.06
N GLY A 140 -3.31 -1.67 23.07
CA GLY A 140 -4.66 -1.16 23.29
C GLY A 140 -5.55 -2.09 24.09
N VAL A 141 -5.41 -3.42 23.92
CA VAL A 141 -6.09 -4.40 24.78
C VAL A 141 -5.56 -4.31 26.21
N ASN A 142 -4.25 -4.26 26.40
CA ASN A 142 -3.62 -4.18 27.71
C ASN A 142 -3.94 -2.88 28.46
N HIS A 143 -4.08 -1.76 27.76
CA HIS A 143 -4.46 -0.47 28.33
C HIS A 143 -5.97 -0.33 28.58
N GLY A 144 -6.80 -1.24 28.04
CA GLY A 144 -8.25 -1.14 28.09
C GLY A 144 -8.88 -0.19 27.05
N ASP A 145 -8.06 0.36 26.13
CA ASP A 145 -8.53 1.18 25.01
C ASP A 145 -9.32 0.33 24.00
N PHE A 146 -8.96 -0.94 23.85
CA PHE A 146 -9.59 -1.89 22.95
C PHE A 146 -10.17 -3.08 23.72
N LYS A 147 -11.29 -3.63 23.23
CA LYS A 147 -11.80 -4.91 23.72
C LYS A 147 -10.83 -6.05 23.35
N PRO A 148 -10.80 -7.15 24.11
CA PRO A 148 -10.01 -8.33 23.76
C PRO A 148 -10.38 -8.87 22.37
N VAL A 149 -9.35 -9.06 21.53
CA VAL A 149 -9.44 -9.65 20.19
C VAL A 149 -8.21 -10.53 19.93
N ASP A 150 -8.28 -11.39 18.92
CA ASP A 150 -7.08 -12.02 18.38
C ASP A 150 -6.30 -10.99 17.55
N GLU A 151 -5.16 -10.54 18.07
CA GLU A 151 -4.34 -9.48 17.50
C GLU A 151 -3.79 -9.84 16.12
N GLU A 152 -3.45 -11.12 15.88
CA GLU A 152 -2.86 -11.59 14.63
C GLU A 152 -3.91 -11.63 13.53
N ILE A 153 -5.09 -12.18 13.83
CA ILE A 153 -6.23 -12.21 12.91
C ILE A 153 -6.67 -10.78 12.59
N PHE A 154 -6.74 -9.90 13.59
CA PHE A 154 -7.15 -8.51 13.36
C PHE A 154 -6.14 -7.73 12.52
N ALA A 155 -4.84 -7.89 12.80
CA ALA A 155 -3.78 -7.32 11.97
C ALA A 155 -3.83 -7.85 10.52
N MET A 156 -4.03 -9.15 10.34
CA MET A 156 -4.18 -9.74 9.00
C MET A 156 -5.41 -9.21 8.26
N ASN A 157 -6.54 -9.03 8.94
CA ASN A 157 -7.73 -8.45 8.32
C ASN A 157 -7.46 -7.02 7.80
N ILE A 158 -6.76 -6.18 8.57
CA ILE A 158 -6.34 -4.85 8.10
C ILE A 158 -5.44 -4.97 6.87
N MET A 159 -4.46 -5.87 6.88
CA MET A 159 -3.50 -6.02 5.79
C MET A 159 -4.10 -6.59 4.49
N THR A 160 -5.17 -7.37 4.58
CA THR A 160 -5.71 -8.14 3.44
C THR A 160 -7.01 -7.54 2.88
N LEU A 161 -7.92 -7.10 3.75
CA LEU A 161 -9.22 -6.57 3.33
C LEU A 161 -9.07 -5.22 2.63
N LEU A 162 -8.17 -4.35 3.13
CA LEU A 162 -8.01 -2.99 2.60
C LEU A 162 -7.50 -2.96 1.15
N PRO A 163 -6.42 -3.68 0.78
CA PRO A 163 -6.02 -3.78 -0.62
C PRO A 163 -7.11 -4.39 -1.50
N ALA A 164 -7.80 -5.43 -1.01
CA ALA A 164 -8.86 -6.12 -1.76
C ALA A 164 -10.06 -5.22 -2.10
N LEU A 165 -10.42 -4.29 -1.21
CA LEU A 165 -11.51 -3.33 -1.46
C LEU A 165 -11.22 -2.39 -2.65
N ASN A 166 -9.94 -2.18 -2.98
CA ASN A 166 -9.54 -1.30 -4.07
C ASN A 166 -9.14 -2.05 -5.35
N SER A 167 -8.66 -3.29 -5.24
CA SER A 167 -8.07 -4.07 -6.33
C SER A 167 -9.09 -4.80 -7.23
N SER A 168 -10.04 -4.10 -7.84
CA SER A 168 -10.97 -4.61 -8.88
C SER A 168 -12.35 -5.10 -8.41
N ASN A 169 -12.87 -4.61 -7.29
CA ASN A 169 -14.27 -4.86 -6.89
C ASN A 169 -15.30 -3.93 -7.56
N LYS A 170 -14.92 -3.22 -8.65
CA LYS A 170 -15.86 -2.39 -9.44
C LYS A 170 -16.98 -3.29 -9.97
N GLY A 171 -18.14 -3.26 -9.32
CA GLY A 171 -19.32 -4.07 -9.65
C GLY A 171 -19.65 -5.21 -8.68
N PHE A 172 -18.72 -5.68 -7.84
CA PHE A 172 -19.02 -6.67 -6.78
C PHE A 172 -19.51 -6.00 -5.49
N LEU A 173 -18.92 -4.85 -5.14
CA LEU A 173 -19.35 -4.03 -4.01
C LEU A 173 -19.84 -2.67 -4.51
N ASN A 174 -21.09 -2.30 -4.20
CA ASN A 174 -21.55 -0.92 -4.41
C ASN A 174 -21.00 -0.03 -3.30
N LEU A 175 -19.72 0.33 -3.40
CA LEU A 175 -19.05 1.23 -2.46
C LEU A 175 -19.37 2.71 -2.77
N SER A 176 -20.05 2.98 -3.88
CA SER A 176 -20.19 4.31 -4.48
C SER A 176 -21.42 5.13 -4.09
N GLU A 177 -22.48 4.61 -3.44
CA GLU A 177 -23.78 5.30 -3.58
C GLU A 177 -24.66 5.62 -2.36
N GLU A 178 -24.42 5.19 -1.12
CA GLU A 178 -25.47 5.39 -0.08
C GLU A 178 -25.07 6.08 1.24
N ILE A 179 -23.79 6.38 1.47
CA ILE A 179 -23.35 6.94 2.76
C ILE A 179 -22.45 8.15 2.50
N ASN A 180 -22.77 9.30 3.12
CA ASN A 180 -22.02 10.57 3.06
C ASN A 180 -20.58 10.51 3.64
N LEU A 181 -19.97 9.32 3.71
CA LEU A 181 -18.62 9.08 4.18
C LEU A 181 -17.78 8.53 3.04
N ASP A 182 -16.61 9.14 2.81
CA ASP A 182 -15.59 8.58 1.94
C ASP A 182 -15.28 7.12 2.33
N LEU A 183 -15.00 6.27 1.35
CA LEU A 183 -14.76 4.84 1.55
C LEU A 183 -13.67 4.60 2.61
N SER A 184 -12.62 5.43 2.63
CA SER A 184 -11.56 5.34 3.65
C SER A 184 -12.12 5.52 5.05
N GLN A 185 -12.97 6.52 5.26
CA GLN A 185 -13.57 6.78 6.57
C GLN A 185 -14.50 5.63 7.01
N ARG A 186 -15.23 5.03 6.07
CA ARG A 186 -16.06 3.86 6.35
C ARG A 186 -15.22 2.67 6.81
N VAL A 187 -14.09 2.41 6.15
CA VAL A 187 -13.21 1.31 6.54
C VAL A 187 -12.49 1.58 7.86
N ILE A 188 -12.00 2.80 8.08
CA ILE A 188 -11.41 3.22 9.36
C ILE A 188 -12.44 3.02 10.48
N ASN A 189 -13.66 3.51 10.30
CA ASN A 189 -14.74 3.35 11.27
C ASN A 189 -15.10 1.89 11.52
N TYR A 190 -15.08 1.04 10.49
CA TYR A 190 -15.32 -0.40 10.62
C TYR A 190 -14.29 -1.06 11.54
N PHE A 191 -12.99 -0.85 11.29
CA PHE A 191 -11.94 -1.42 12.13
C PHE A 191 -11.96 -0.84 13.55
N LEU A 192 -12.05 0.48 13.71
CA LEU A 192 -12.07 1.11 15.04
C LEU A 192 -13.30 0.70 15.86
N SER A 193 -14.48 0.61 15.23
CA SER A 193 -15.70 0.13 15.92
C SER A 193 -15.59 -1.35 16.29
N GLY A 194 -14.87 -2.15 15.51
CA GLY A 194 -14.54 -3.53 15.84
C GLY A 194 -13.74 -3.67 17.14
N LEU A 195 -12.97 -2.65 17.53
CA LEU A 195 -12.12 -2.64 18.72
C LEU A 195 -12.71 -1.90 19.91
N LYS A 196 -13.78 -1.10 19.74
CA LYS A 196 -14.38 -0.34 20.83
C LYS A 196 -14.69 -1.25 22.03
N PRO A 197 -14.31 -0.88 23.26
CA PRO A 197 -14.75 -1.56 24.47
C PRO A 197 -16.27 -1.63 24.47
N SER A 198 -16.82 -2.78 24.88
CA SER A 198 -18.25 -2.83 25.15
C SER A 198 -18.54 -1.78 26.21
N ASN A 199 -19.35 -0.76 25.89
CA ASN A 199 -19.93 0.08 26.93
C ASN A 199 -20.76 -0.88 27.80
N GLU A 200 -20.23 -1.25 28.97
CA GLU A 200 -21.02 -1.94 29.97
C GLU A 200 -22.25 -1.08 30.26
N LYS A 201 -23.42 -1.72 30.18
CA LYS A 201 -24.68 -1.16 30.65
C LYS A 201 -24.66 -1.02 32.16
#